data_AF-L7FKC0-F1
#
_entry.id   AF-L7FKC0-F1
#
_cell.length_a   1.000
_cell.length_b   1.000
_cell.length_c   1.000
_cell.angle_alpha   90.00
_cell.angle_beta   90.00
_cell.angle_gamma   90.00
#
_symmetry.space_group_name_H-M   'P 1'
#
loop_
_entity.id
_entity.type
_entity.pdbx_description
1 polymer ?
#
loop_
_entity_poly.entity_id
_entity_poly.type
_entity_poly.pdbx_seq_one_letter_code
_entity_poly.pdbx_strand_id
1 'polypeptide(L)'
;MILCIVIGGILAVVVLVVCVYKAATPRRRYNEITNVSFIAPEIPFGQTFHKVETLLAKPMGETSIFIDVPRLATKLIVKVEGKTVIEGPEILKRHDKEQYSIELTLKETVSELIRIFDGAELSRKFSEKFEETFKYITTKSEGDCAMFFKQLCYSVFTEDAMTLFVMKTFTQGLFASAVEYMMPLRTKHRYHDGYSGWNVQVEINGDHVSVIHKKGETSYKADAFDFEWCLTYGMSLSKKRITDMELKIINTQFRNYSNDLQLDFLAYVEKINREAHSEGLN
;
A
#
# COMPACT_ATOMS: atom_id res chain seq x y z
N MET A 1 41.15 33.77 -22.06
CA MET A 1 40.25 33.43 -23.18
C MET A 1 40.28 31.95 -23.53
N ILE A 2 41.45 31.36 -23.79
CA ILE A 2 41.61 29.92 -24.08
C ILE A 2 41.08 29.02 -22.95
N LEU A 3 41.35 29.37 -21.68
CA LEU A 3 40.87 28.61 -20.52
C LEU A 3 39.33 28.54 -20.42
N CYS A 4 38.62 29.61 -20.77
CA CYS A 4 37.15 29.64 -20.72
C CYS A 4 36.52 28.76 -21.81
N ILE A 5 37.17 28.66 -22.98
CA ILE A 5 36.74 27.79 -24.08
C ILE A 5 36.92 26.32 -23.69
N VAL A 6 38.02 25.98 -23.02
CA VAL A 6 38.28 24.61 -22.53
C VAL A 6 37.26 24.20 -21.47
N ILE A 7 36.98 25.07 -20.48
CA ILE A 7 35.99 24.79 -19.43
C ILE A 7 34.58 24.64 -20.03
N GLY A 8 34.19 25.49 -20.98
CA GLY A 8 32.92 25.40 -21.67
C GLY A 8 32.76 24.09 -22.47
N GLY A 9 33.83 23.65 -23.13
CA GLY A 9 33.84 22.36 -23.84
C GLY A 9 33.67 21.16 -22.92
N ILE A 10 34.33 21.16 -21.76
CA ILE A 10 34.21 20.07 -20.77
C ILE A 10 32.79 20.01 -20.21
N LEU A 11 32.19 21.15 -19.85
CA LEU A 11 30.81 21.21 -19.37
C LEU A 11 29.81 20.68 -20.38
N ALA A 12 29.96 21.02 -21.67
CA ALA A 12 29.09 20.54 -22.72
C ALA A 12 29.15 19.01 -22.86
N VAL A 13 30.36 18.42 -22.81
CA VAL A 13 30.54 16.97 -22.86
C VAL A 13 29.94 16.27 -21.64
N VAL A 14 30.13 16.81 -20.43
CA VAL A 14 29.54 16.25 -19.21
C VAL A 14 28.01 16.26 -19.26
N VAL A 15 27.40 17.36 -19.71
CA VAL A 15 25.93 17.44 -19.87
C VAL A 15 25.44 16.42 -20.89
N LEU A 16 26.14 16.27 -22.02
CA LEU A 16 25.75 15.34 -23.08
C LEU A 16 25.86 13.87 -22.63
N VAL A 17 26.93 13.53 -21.90
CA VAL A 17 27.11 12.19 -21.30
C VAL A 17 26.03 11.91 -20.26
N VAL A 18 25.72 12.87 -19.37
CA VAL A 18 24.66 12.71 -18.35
C VAL A 18 23.28 12.53 -18.99
N CYS A 19 22.97 13.28 -20.06
CA CYS A 19 21.71 13.16 -20.78
C CYS A 19 21.57 11.79 -21.49
N VAL A 20 22.63 11.31 -22.14
CA VAL A 20 22.64 9.98 -22.79
C VAL A 20 22.55 8.86 -21.74
N TYR A 21 23.24 8.98 -20.60
CA TYR A 21 23.20 7.96 -19.54
C TYR A 21 21.85 7.91 -18.80
N LYS A 22 21.20 9.07 -18.56
CA LYS A 22 19.84 9.10 -17.99
C LYS A 22 18.82 8.47 -18.93
N ALA A 23 18.92 8.72 -20.24
CA ALA A 23 18.04 8.12 -21.24
C ALA A 23 18.23 6.60 -21.38
N ALA A 24 19.44 6.11 -21.06
CA ALA A 24 19.79 4.69 -21.19
C ALA A 24 19.56 3.86 -19.92
N THR A 25 19.02 4.41 -18.82
CA THR A 25 18.59 3.56 -17.70
C THR A 25 17.47 2.64 -18.17
N PRO A 26 17.68 1.32 -18.23
CA PRO A 26 16.64 0.40 -18.65
C PRO A 26 15.50 0.51 -17.64
N ARG A 27 14.31 0.91 -18.10
CA ARG A 27 13.07 0.71 -17.34
C ARG A 27 13.09 -0.73 -16.84
N ARG A 28 12.99 -0.94 -15.52
CA ARG A 28 12.89 -2.28 -14.93
C ARG A 28 11.85 -3.06 -15.74
N ARG A 29 12.30 -3.99 -16.58
CA ARG A 29 11.39 -4.90 -17.27
C ARG A 29 10.84 -5.83 -16.20
N TYR A 30 9.57 -5.66 -15.86
CA TYR A 30 8.87 -6.66 -15.08
C TYR A 30 8.90 -7.96 -15.88
N ASN A 31 9.36 -9.04 -15.26
CA ASN A 31 9.37 -10.34 -15.91
C ASN A 31 7.93 -10.70 -16.31
N GLU A 32 7.71 -10.90 -17.60
CA GLU A 32 6.44 -11.38 -18.12
C GLU A 32 6.29 -12.86 -17.74
N ILE A 33 5.16 -13.24 -17.16
CA ILE A 33 4.86 -14.64 -16.86
C ILE A 33 4.54 -15.32 -18.20
N THR A 34 5.54 -15.89 -18.86
CA THR A 34 5.43 -16.39 -20.23
C THR A 34 4.69 -17.71 -20.34
N ASN A 35 4.61 -18.51 -19.28
CA ASN A 35 3.91 -19.80 -19.25
C ASN A 35 2.95 -19.88 -18.07
N VAL A 36 1.65 -19.70 -18.31
CA VAL A 36 0.60 -20.05 -17.34
C VAL A 36 0.08 -21.44 -17.71
N SER A 37 0.87 -22.48 -17.44
CA SER A 37 0.41 -23.87 -17.51
C SER A 37 -0.45 -24.26 -16.31
N PHE A 38 -0.57 -23.36 -15.32
CA PHE A 38 -1.38 -23.54 -14.12
C PHE A 38 -2.47 -22.47 -14.08
N ILE A 39 -3.70 -22.87 -14.40
CA ILE A 39 -4.89 -22.08 -14.09
C ILE A 39 -5.22 -22.41 -12.63
N ALA A 40 -4.89 -21.51 -11.72
CA ALA A 40 -5.35 -21.64 -10.33
C ALA A 40 -6.88 -21.74 -10.34
N PRO A 41 -7.48 -22.67 -9.58
CA PRO A 41 -8.94 -22.77 -9.49
C PRO A 41 -9.51 -21.42 -9.02
N GLU A 42 -10.64 -21.03 -9.62
CA GLU A 42 -11.36 -19.83 -9.19
C GLU A 42 -11.81 -20.01 -7.73
N ILE A 43 -11.44 -19.06 -6.88
CA ILE A 43 -11.77 -19.08 -5.45
C ILE A 43 -13.04 -18.25 -5.26
N PRO A 44 -14.10 -18.78 -4.62
CA PRO A 44 -15.27 -17.99 -4.28
C PRO A 44 -14.93 -16.83 -3.33
N PHE A 45 -15.58 -15.68 -3.47
CA PHE A 45 -15.25 -14.50 -2.67
C PHE A 45 -15.45 -14.72 -1.15
N GLY A 46 -16.42 -15.54 -0.75
CA GLY A 46 -16.59 -15.95 0.66
C GLY A 46 -15.37 -16.71 1.22
N GLN A 47 -14.67 -17.50 0.41
CA GLN A 47 -13.42 -18.14 0.83
C GLN A 47 -12.28 -17.12 0.93
N THR A 48 -12.24 -16.14 0.03
CA THR A 48 -11.32 -15.00 0.12
C THR A 48 -11.52 -14.23 1.43
N PHE A 49 -12.77 -13.97 1.81
CA PHE A 49 -13.08 -13.29 3.06
C PHE A 49 -12.64 -14.12 4.28
N HIS A 50 -13.00 -15.41 4.33
CA HIS A 50 -12.59 -16.28 5.43
C HIS A 50 -11.06 -16.36 5.59
N LYS A 51 -10.32 -16.34 4.47
CA LYS A 51 -8.85 -16.29 4.48
C LYS A 51 -8.35 -14.97 5.05
N VAL A 52 -8.96 -13.84 4.69
CA VAL A 52 -8.64 -12.51 5.27
C VAL A 52 -8.87 -12.50 6.78
N GLU A 53 -10.01 -13.01 7.26
CA GLU A 53 -10.30 -13.11 8.70
C GLU A 53 -9.25 -13.96 9.43
N THR A 54 -8.90 -15.12 8.84
CA THR A 54 -7.87 -16.01 9.40
C THR A 54 -6.50 -15.34 9.47
N LEU A 55 -6.12 -14.59 8.42
CA LEU A 55 -4.86 -13.85 8.39
C LEU A 55 -4.84 -12.69 9.37
N LEU A 56 -5.98 -11.99 9.54
CA LEU A 56 -6.13 -10.90 10.50
C LEU A 56 -6.06 -11.41 11.95
N ALA A 57 -6.54 -12.63 12.21
CA ALA A 57 -6.51 -13.24 13.53
C ALA A 57 -5.11 -13.67 13.99
N LYS A 58 -4.14 -13.81 13.07
CA LYS A 58 -2.77 -14.21 13.42
C LYS A 58 -2.12 -13.24 14.41
N PRO A 59 -1.32 -13.70 15.38
CA PRO A 59 -0.56 -12.81 16.27
C PRO A 59 0.31 -11.83 15.48
N MET A 60 0.55 -10.64 16.02
CA MET A 60 1.35 -9.58 15.39
C MET A 60 2.69 -10.11 14.85
N GLY A 61 3.34 -11.00 15.60
CA GLY A 61 4.62 -11.62 15.22
C GLY A 61 4.61 -12.50 13.98
N GLU A 62 3.44 -12.97 13.57
CA GLU A 62 3.22 -13.79 12.37
C GLU A 62 2.67 -12.98 11.19
N THR A 63 2.59 -11.66 11.34
CA THR A 63 2.17 -10.74 10.27
C THR A 63 3.34 -9.97 9.69
N SER A 64 3.15 -9.37 8.51
CA SER A 64 4.13 -8.49 7.87
C SER A 64 3.98 -7.02 8.29
N ILE A 65 3.24 -6.73 9.36
CA ILE A 65 2.95 -5.35 9.82
C ILE A 65 4.22 -4.51 9.98
N PHE A 66 5.30 -5.12 10.47
CA PHE A 66 6.55 -4.42 10.73
C PHE A 66 7.28 -3.96 9.46
N ILE A 67 6.94 -4.55 8.31
CA ILE A 67 7.49 -4.21 7.00
C ILE A 67 6.53 -3.29 6.26
N ASP A 68 5.24 -3.60 6.30
CA ASP A 68 4.23 -2.93 5.49
C ASP A 68 3.86 -1.56 6.05
N VAL A 69 3.69 -1.42 7.37
CA VAL A 69 3.30 -0.13 7.98
C VAL A 69 4.35 0.96 7.73
N PRO A 70 5.67 0.74 7.94
CA PRO A 70 6.69 1.74 7.56
C PRO A 70 6.62 2.17 6.10
N ARG A 71 6.36 1.24 5.18
CA ARG A 71 6.25 1.53 3.75
C ARG A 71 4.99 2.32 3.40
N LEU A 72 3.89 2.03 4.11
CA LEU A 72 2.57 2.58 3.81
C LEU A 72 2.24 3.85 4.58
N ALA A 73 2.93 4.16 5.67
CA ALA A 73 2.72 5.38 6.44
C ALA A 73 2.79 6.63 5.54
N THR A 74 3.69 6.63 4.56
CA THR A 74 3.86 7.71 3.56
C THR A 74 2.75 7.80 2.51
N LYS A 75 1.81 6.85 2.49
CA LYS A 75 0.71 6.72 1.52
C LYS A 75 -0.65 6.59 2.20
N LEU A 76 -0.67 6.72 3.53
CA LEU A 76 -1.88 6.59 4.33
C LEU A 76 -2.65 7.90 4.33
N ILE A 77 -3.96 7.82 4.10
CA ILE A 77 -4.88 8.93 4.30
C ILE A 77 -5.89 8.49 5.35
N VAL A 78 -6.08 9.27 6.41
CA VAL A 78 -7.08 8.98 7.44
C VAL A 78 -8.10 10.10 7.47
N LYS A 79 -9.37 9.73 7.38
CA LYS A 79 -10.52 10.63 7.47
C LYS A 79 -11.35 10.27 8.69
N VAL A 80 -11.68 11.26 9.51
CA VAL A 80 -12.61 11.14 10.62
C VAL A 80 -13.82 12.01 10.29
N GLU A 81 -15.00 11.41 10.22
CA GLU A 81 -16.26 12.09 9.87
C GLU A 81 -16.13 12.91 8.57
N GLY A 82 -15.49 12.31 7.56
CA GLY A 82 -15.25 12.92 6.25
C GLY A 82 -14.13 13.96 6.18
N LYS A 83 -13.50 14.32 7.31
CA LYS A 83 -12.38 15.28 7.34
C LYS A 83 -11.04 14.55 7.39
N THR A 84 -10.13 14.88 6.47
CA THR A 84 -8.75 14.37 6.49
C THR A 84 -8.03 14.86 7.75
N VAL A 85 -7.54 13.93 8.56
CA VAL A 85 -6.77 14.20 9.80
C VAL A 85 -5.32 13.75 9.69
N ILE A 86 -5.04 12.74 8.85
CA ILE A 86 -3.70 12.28 8.53
C ILE A 86 -3.58 12.21 7.01
N GLU A 87 -2.49 12.76 6.48
CA GLU A 87 -2.13 12.66 5.07
C GLU A 87 -0.64 12.37 4.95
N GLY A 88 -0.30 11.08 4.96
CA GLY A 88 1.07 10.57 4.90
C GLY A 88 1.96 11.21 3.83
N PRO A 89 1.46 11.42 2.58
CA PRO A 89 2.23 12.11 1.55
C PRO A 89 2.60 13.55 1.92
N GLU A 90 1.70 14.30 2.55
CA GLU A 90 1.96 15.67 3.00
C GLU A 90 2.90 15.68 4.21
N ILE A 91 2.76 14.73 5.14
CA ILE A 91 3.70 14.56 6.25
C ILE A 91 5.12 14.29 5.72
N LEU A 92 5.25 13.39 4.74
CA LEU A 92 6.54 13.08 4.12
C LEU A 92 7.18 14.32 3.47
N LYS A 93 6.39 15.15 2.79
CA LYS A 93 6.87 16.41 2.20
C LYS A 93 7.42 17.39 3.24
N ARG A 94 6.86 17.41 4.46
CA ARG A 94 7.39 18.26 5.56
C ARG A 94 8.80 17.86 5.99
N HIS A 95 9.15 16.59 5.78
CA HIS A 95 10.44 16.00 6.13
C HIS A 95 11.34 15.77 4.91
N ASP A 96 11.03 16.35 3.74
CA ASP A 96 11.73 16.07 2.47
C ASP A 96 13.25 16.34 2.51
N LYS A 97 13.69 17.24 3.38
CA LYS A 97 15.10 17.60 3.62
C LYS A 97 15.79 16.77 4.70
N GLU A 98 15.05 15.95 5.44
CA GLU A 98 15.57 15.12 6.51
C GLU A 98 16.08 13.78 5.96
N GLN A 99 17.22 13.30 6.47
CA GLN A 99 17.80 12.02 6.07
C GLN A 99 16.86 10.83 6.38
N TYR A 100 16.08 10.93 7.46
CA TYR A 100 15.20 9.87 7.98
C TYR A 100 13.72 10.22 7.81
N SER A 101 13.39 10.84 6.68
CA SER A 101 12.04 11.36 6.40
C SER A 101 10.93 10.32 6.50
N ILE A 102 11.21 9.06 6.12
CA ILE A 102 10.26 7.95 6.22
C ILE A 102 9.98 7.60 7.67
N GLU A 103 11.01 7.47 8.51
CA GLU A 103 10.88 7.17 9.93
C GLU A 103 10.14 8.27 10.69
N LEU A 104 10.43 9.54 10.38
CA LEU A 104 9.72 10.68 10.97
C LEU A 104 8.24 10.69 10.54
N THR A 105 7.98 10.38 9.27
CA THR A 105 6.60 10.23 8.77
C THR A 105 5.87 9.08 9.45
N LEU A 106 6.54 7.94 9.62
CA LEU A 106 6.02 6.78 10.33
C LEU A 106 5.64 7.14 11.77
N LYS A 107 6.54 7.83 12.50
CA LYS A 107 6.29 8.28 13.86
C LYS A 107 5.02 9.10 13.95
N GLU A 108 4.90 10.16 13.14
CA GLU A 108 3.75 11.06 13.19
C GLU A 108 2.45 10.35 12.79
N THR A 109 2.49 9.56 11.72
CA THR A 109 1.33 8.83 11.19
C THR A 109 0.81 7.82 12.22
N VAL A 110 1.70 7.02 12.81
CA VAL A 110 1.32 5.99 13.78
C VAL A 110 0.95 6.60 15.13
N SER A 111 1.65 7.63 15.61
CA SER A 111 1.24 8.36 16.82
C SER A 111 -0.19 8.89 16.68
N GLU A 112 -0.52 9.49 15.55
CA GLU A 112 -1.86 10.06 15.34
C GLU A 112 -2.93 8.97 15.19
N LEU A 113 -2.63 7.86 14.52
CA LEU A 113 -3.50 6.68 14.52
C LEU A 113 -3.77 6.16 15.94
N ILE A 114 -2.72 6.05 16.77
CA ILE A 114 -2.84 5.64 18.18
C ILE A 114 -3.72 6.64 18.93
N ARG A 115 -3.49 7.93 18.75
CA ARG A 115 -4.29 8.98 19.39
C ARG A 115 -5.77 8.85 19.06
N ILE A 116 -6.10 8.52 17.81
CA ILE A 116 -7.47 8.34 17.33
C ILE A 116 -8.12 7.08 17.91
N PHE A 117 -7.43 5.94 17.93
CA PHE A 117 -8.03 4.65 18.28
C PHE A 117 -7.86 4.23 19.74
N ASP A 118 -6.71 4.52 20.35
CA ASP A 118 -6.35 4.07 21.70
C ASP A 118 -6.04 5.24 22.67
N GLY A 119 -6.05 6.47 22.17
CA GLY A 119 -5.98 7.69 22.98
C GLY A 119 -4.58 8.28 23.17
N ALA A 120 -4.55 9.46 23.80
CA ALA A 120 -3.35 10.28 23.92
C ALA A 120 -2.24 9.65 24.76
N GLU A 121 -2.59 8.86 25.79
CA GLU A 121 -1.60 8.25 26.68
C GLU A 121 -0.75 7.20 25.96
N LEU A 122 -1.39 6.32 25.17
CA LEU A 122 -0.66 5.34 24.38
C LEU A 122 0.15 6.01 23.26
N SER A 123 -0.38 7.08 22.66
CA SER A 123 0.33 7.87 21.64
C SER A 123 1.59 8.52 22.21
N ARG A 124 1.53 9.03 23.45
CA ARG A 124 2.68 9.59 24.17
C ARG A 124 3.73 8.51 24.44
N LYS A 125 3.31 7.37 25.00
CA LYS A 125 4.18 6.20 25.23
C LYS A 125 4.87 5.75 23.94
N PHE A 126 4.14 5.69 22.82
CA PHE A 126 4.70 5.35 21.53
C PHE A 126 5.79 6.33 21.10
N SER A 127 5.51 7.64 21.23
CA SER A 127 6.46 8.69 20.84
C SER A 127 7.74 8.65 21.68
N GLU A 128 7.63 8.40 22.99
CA GLU A 128 8.77 8.23 23.90
C GLU A 128 9.60 6.99 23.52
N LYS A 129 8.93 5.85 23.32
CA LYS A 129 9.60 4.60 22.93
C LYS A 129 10.21 4.67 21.53
N PHE A 130 9.64 5.46 20.63
CA PHE A 130 10.19 5.68 19.31
C PHE A 130 11.58 6.31 19.40
N GLU A 131 11.75 7.39 20.18
CA GLU A 131 13.05 8.05 20.37
C GLU A 131 14.09 7.12 21.01
N GLU A 132 13.66 6.27 21.95
CA GLU A 132 14.53 5.27 22.58
C GLU A 132 14.97 4.17 21.62
N THR A 133 14.11 3.76 20.69
CA THR A 133 14.33 2.63 19.79
C THR A 133 15.08 3.06 18.53
N PHE A 134 14.69 4.18 17.93
CA PHE A 134 15.25 4.73 16.70
C PHE A 134 16.44 5.68 16.95
N LYS A 135 17.32 5.33 17.90
CA LYS A 135 18.48 6.16 18.26
C LYS A 135 19.39 6.50 17.08
N TYR A 136 19.42 5.65 16.06
CA TYR A 136 20.22 5.90 14.85
C TYR A 136 19.84 7.19 14.11
N ILE A 137 18.60 7.66 14.27
CA ILE A 137 18.14 8.94 13.72
C ILE A 137 18.90 10.11 14.37
N THR A 138 19.00 10.10 15.71
CA THR A 138 19.68 11.16 16.45
C THR A 138 21.20 11.07 16.32
N THR A 139 21.76 9.86 16.27
CA THR A 139 23.20 9.63 16.08
C THR A 139 23.64 9.69 14.61
N LYS A 140 22.70 9.89 13.68
CA LYS A 140 22.93 9.94 12.22
C LYS A 140 23.68 8.72 11.68
N SER A 141 23.34 7.54 12.18
CA SER A 141 23.93 6.26 11.74
C SER A 141 22.95 5.46 10.87
N GLU A 142 23.43 4.39 10.25
CA GLU A 142 22.57 3.47 9.48
C GLU A 142 21.64 2.68 10.40
N GLY A 143 20.45 2.35 9.92
CA GLY A 143 19.44 1.57 10.65
C GLY A 143 18.44 0.91 9.71
N ASP A 144 17.85 -0.20 10.15
CA ASP A 144 16.78 -0.91 9.45
C ASP A 144 15.43 -0.57 10.09
N CYS A 145 14.68 0.31 9.42
CA CYS A 145 13.38 0.78 9.90
C CYS A 145 12.42 -0.37 10.24
N ALA A 146 12.39 -1.47 9.47
CA ALA A 146 11.48 -2.59 9.75
C ALA A 146 11.91 -3.35 11.02
N MET A 147 13.21 -3.56 11.20
CA MET A 147 13.75 -4.20 12.41
C MET A 147 13.48 -3.37 13.67
N PHE A 148 13.76 -2.06 13.63
CA PHE A 148 13.53 -1.17 14.77
C PHE A 148 12.03 -0.96 15.03
N PHE A 149 11.20 -0.88 13.99
CA PHE A 149 9.76 -0.78 14.15
C PHE A 149 9.17 -2.05 14.75
N LYS A 150 9.70 -3.24 14.42
CA LYS A 150 9.34 -4.49 15.09
C LYS A 150 9.58 -4.41 16.60
N GLN A 151 10.77 -3.98 17.02
CA GLN A 151 11.10 -3.81 18.44
C GLN A 151 10.17 -2.80 19.13
N LEU A 152 9.92 -1.67 18.48
CA LEU A 152 9.01 -0.64 18.98
C LEU A 152 7.60 -1.19 19.18
N CYS A 153 7.05 -1.91 18.20
CA CYS A 153 5.70 -2.46 18.26
C CYS A 153 5.51 -3.36 19.48
N TYR A 154 6.45 -4.28 19.74
CA TYR A 154 6.38 -5.15 20.92
C TYR A 154 6.53 -4.42 22.26
N SER A 155 7.15 -3.24 22.28
CA SER A 155 7.29 -2.44 23.51
C SER A 155 6.06 -1.57 23.82
N VAL A 156 5.25 -1.27 22.80
CA VAL A 156 4.13 -0.33 22.91
C VAL A 156 2.80 -1.08 22.93
N PHE A 157 2.57 -1.96 21.95
CA PHE A 157 1.28 -2.57 21.68
C PHE A 157 1.10 -3.91 22.37
N THR A 158 -0.13 -4.15 22.79
CA THR A 158 -0.67 -5.46 23.13
C THR A 158 -1.54 -5.96 21.95
N GLU A 159 -1.77 -7.26 21.84
CA GLU A 159 -2.56 -7.85 20.73
C GLU A 159 -4.01 -7.34 20.67
N ASP A 160 -4.53 -6.79 21.77
CA ASP A 160 -5.88 -6.23 21.87
C ASP A 160 -5.96 -4.74 21.52
N ALA A 161 -4.83 -4.06 21.24
CA ALA A 161 -4.83 -2.65 20.87
C ALA A 161 -5.61 -2.40 19.57
N MET A 162 -6.46 -1.37 19.55
CA MET A 162 -7.32 -1.11 18.40
C MET A 162 -6.52 -0.64 17.20
N THR A 163 -5.52 0.20 17.42
CA THR A 163 -4.61 0.65 16.36
C THR A 163 -3.89 -0.53 15.72
N LEU A 164 -3.47 -1.52 16.51
CA LEU A 164 -2.85 -2.73 15.98
C LEU A 164 -3.81 -3.52 15.10
N PHE A 165 -5.05 -3.73 15.57
CA PHE A 165 -6.10 -4.38 14.79
C PHE A 165 -6.31 -3.71 13.43
N VAL A 166 -6.43 -2.38 13.40
CA VAL A 166 -6.56 -1.60 12.16
C VAL A 166 -5.29 -1.72 11.30
N MET A 167 -4.10 -1.54 11.86
CA MET A 167 -2.85 -1.60 11.09
C MET A 167 -2.58 -2.98 10.46
N LYS A 168 -3.04 -4.08 11.06
CA LYS A 168 -2.90 -5.43 10.48
C LYS A 168 -3.64 -5.56 9.14
N THR A 169 -4.70 -4.77 8.94
CA THR A 169 -5.40 -4.72 7.64
C THR A 169 -4.56 -4.10 6.54
N PHE A 170 -3.56 -3.29 6.87
CA PHE A 170 -2.67 -2.66 5.90
C PHE A 170 -1.70 -3.64 5.25
N THR A 171 -1.59 -4.87 5.75
CA THR A 171 -0.54 -5.80 5.33
C THR A 171 -0.78 -6.39 3.94
N GLN A 172 0.32 -6.66 3.23
CA GLN A 172 0.28 -7.32 1.92
C GLN A 172 -0.32 -8.72 1.99
N GLY A 173 -0.22 -9.39 3.13
CA GLY A 173 -0.79 -10.72 3.35
C GLY A 173 -2.32 -10.73 3.17
N LEU A 174 -3.02 -9.74 3.72
CA LEU A 174 -4.48 -9.64 3.56
C LEU A 174 -4.85 -9.29 2.11
N PHE A 175 -4.13 -8.34 1.53
CA PHE A 175 -4.24 -7.92 0.14
C PHE A 175 -4.03 -9.06 -0.88
N ALA A 176 -3.13 -10.01 -0.60
CA ALA A 176 -2.83 -11.13 -1.50
C ALA A 176 -4.05 -12.02 -1.78
N SER A 177 -4.98 -12.13 -0.82
CA SER A 177 -6.21 -12.93 -0.99
C SER A 177 -7.12 -12.33 -2.06
N ALA A 178 -7.20 -11.00 -2.17
CA ALA A 178 -7.94 -10.35 -3.26
C ALA A 178 -7.24 -10.49 -4.60
N VAL A 179 -5.90 -10.48 -4.63
CA VAL A 179 -5.14 -10.76 -5.86
C VAL A 179 -5.40 -12.18 -6.35
N GLU A 180 -5.49 -13.16 -5.44
CA GLU A 180 -5.84 -14.55 -5.77
C GLU A 180 -7.24 -14.64 -6.39
N TYR A 181 -8.23 -13.92 -5.85
CA TYR A 181 -9.58 -13.84 -6.43
C TYR A 181 -9.57 -13.27 -7.86
N MET A 182 -8.72 -12.28 -8.13
CA MET A 182 -8.59 -11.67 -9.47
C MET A 182 -7.70 -12.47 -10.44
N MET A 183 -7.15 -13.62 -10.05
CA MET A 183 -6.26 -14.42 -10.90
C MET A 183 -6.85 -14.81 -12.26
N PRO A 184 -8.15 -15.12 -12.41
CA PRO A 184 -8.75 -15.36 -13.72
C PRO A 184 -8.60 -14.17 -14.67
N LEU A 185 -8.87 -12.95 -14.18
CA LEU A 185 -8.68 -11.72 -14.94
C LEU A 185 -7.21 -11.52 -15.28
N ARG A 186 -6.31 -11.67 -14.30
CA ARG A 186 -4.85 -11.48 -14.48
C ARG A 186 -4.22 -12.45 -15.48
N THR A 187 -4.67 -13.70 -15.47
CA THR A 187 -4.18 -14.76 -16.36
C THR A 187 -4.52 -14.45 -17.81
N LYS A 188 -5.74 -13.97 -18.05
CA LYS A 188 -6.25 -13.69 -19.40
C LYS A 188 -5.79 -12.32 -19.92
N HIS A 189 -5.89 -11.30 -19.07
CA HIS A 189 -5.49 -9.93 -19.35
C HIS A 189 -4.27 -9.60 -18.49
N ARG A 190 -3.07 -9.89 -19.00
CA ARG A 190 -1.83 -9.72 -18.23
C ARG A 190 -1.60 -8.26 -17.85
N TYR A 191 -1.48 -7.98 -16.55
CA TYR A 191 -1.14 -6.67 -15.99
C TYR A 191 -0.12 -6.74 -14.83
N HIS A 192 0.49 -5.60 -14.53
CA HIS A 192 1.43 -5.38 -13.44
C HIS A 192 1.13 -4.05 -12.72
N ASP A 193 1.82 -3.82 -11.59
CA ASP A 193 1.71 -2.60 -10.80
C ASP A 193 1.85 -1.34 -11.67
N GLY A 194 0.82 -0.49 -11.66
CA GLY A 194 0.73 0.74 -12.42
C GLY A 194 1.23 1.98 -11.67
N TYR A 195 1.10 3.15 -12.29
CA TYR A 195 1.67 4.41 -11.77
C TYR A 195 1.01 4.93 -10.49
N SER A 196 -0.30 4.71 -10.27
CA SER A 196 -0.97 5.20 -9.06
C SER A 196 -0.54 4.45 -7.78
N GLY A 197 0.20 3.35 -7.93
CA GLY A 197 0.76 2.59 -6.82
C GLY A 197 -0.31 2.04 -5.88
N TRP A 198 0.11 1.59 -4.70
CA TRP A 198 -0.78 1.15 -3.63
C TRP A 198 -0.93 2.25 -2.59
N ASN A 199 -2.17 2.68 -2.35
CA ASN A 199 -2.56 3.65 -1.33
C ASN A 199 -3.56 3.01 -0.36
N VAL A 200 -3.57 3.49 0.88
CA VAL A 200 -4.50 3.04 1.91
C VAL A 200 -5.24 4.26 2.45
N GLN A 201 -6.56 4.19 2.44
CA GLN A 201 -7.41 5.18 3.07
C GLN A 201 -8.16 4.53 4.23
N VAL A 202 -8.21 5.20 5.38
CA VAL A 202 -8.99 4.79 6.54
C VAL A 202 -10.07 5.83 6.77
N GLU A 203 -11.34 5.43 6.72
CA GLU A 203 -12.47 6.29 7.05
C GLU A 203 -13.10 5.85 8.36
N ILE A 204 -13.24 6.78 9.30
CA ILE A 204 -13.72 6.52 10.66
C ILE A 204 -15.00 7.32 10.86
N ASN A 205 -16.11 6.60 11.05
CA ASN A 205 -17.45 7.16 11.23
C ASN A 205 -18.13 6.48 12.43
N GLY A 206 -17.95 7.05 13.62
CA GLY A 206 -18.45 6.45 14.87
C GLY A 206 -17.78 5.10 15.17
N ASP A 207 -18.58 4.05 15.36
CA ASP A 207 -18.08 2.68 15.60
C ASP A 207 -17.58 1.97 14.34
N HIS A 208 -17.88 2.52 13.16
CA HIS A 208 -17.52 1.90 11.89
C HIS A 208 -16.22 2.48 11.34
N VAL A 209 -15.32 1.58 10.93
CA VAL A 209 -14.09 1.94 10.23
C VAL A 209 -14.02 1.21 8.91
N SER A 210 -13.84 1.96 7.82
CA SER A 210 -13.60 1.41 6.49
C SER A 210 -12.12 1.56 6.15
N VAL A 211 -11.42 0.45 5.95
CA VAL A 211 -10.05 0.45 5.42
C VAL A 211 -10.10 0.11 3.94
N ILE A 212 -9.69 1.07 3.12
CA ILE A 212 -9.84 1.06 1.67
C ILE A 212 -8.45 0.99 1.05
N HIS A 213 -8.12 -0.16 0.48
CA HIS A 213 -6.91 -0.38 -0.29
C HIS A 213 -7.20 -0.05 -1.75
N LYS A 214 -6.48 0.91 -2.30
CA LYS A 214 -6.59 1.26 -3.72
C LYS A 214 -5.28 0.99 -4.44
N LYS A 215 -5.34 0.28 -5.57
CA LYS A 215 -4.16 -0.01 -6.38
C LYS A 215 -4.42 0.15 -7.87
N GLY A 216 -3.52 0.85 -8.54
CA GLY A 216 -3.50 0.93 -10.00
C GLY A 216 -2.72 -0.20 -10.65
N GLU A 217 -3.23 -0.68 -11.77
CA GLU A 217 -2.64 -1.74 -12.57
C GLU A 217 -2.57 -1.30 -14.04
N THR A 218 -1.48 -1.67 -14.71
CA THR A 218 -1.21 -1.36 -16.11
C THR A 218 -0.94 -2.65 -16.87
N SER A 219 -1.46 -2.76 -18.09
CA SER A 219 -1.21 -3.90 -18.96
C SER A 219 0.27 -4.11 -19.27
N TYR A 220 0.71 -5.37 -19.31
CA TYR A 220 2.05 -5.73 -19.84
C TYR A 220 2.18 -5.40 -21.34
N LYS A 221 1.09 -5.49 -22.09
CA LYS A 221 1.05 -4.98 -23.48
C LYS A 221 1.05 -3.46 -23.41
N ALA A 222 2.08 -2.84 -23.98
CA ALA A 222 2.22 -1.39 -24.05
C ALA A 222 0.96 -0.75 -24.64
N ASP A 223 0.48 0.31 -23.98
CA ASP A 223 -0.67 1.12 -24.38
C ASP A 223 -1.97 0.32 -24.61
N ALA A 224 -2.19 -0.79 -23.90
CA ALA A 224 -3.43 -1.55 -24.04
C ALA A 224 -4.54 -1.05 -23.09
N PHE A 225 -4.33 -1.20 -21.79
CA PHE A 225 -5.31 -0.78 -20.78
C PHE A 225 -4.64 -0.44 -19.44
N ASP A 226 -5.34 0.37 -18.66
CA ASP A 226 -5.07 0.67 -17.25
C ASP A 226 -6.38 0.51 -16.47
N PHE A 227 -6.30 0.12 -15.20
CA PHE A 227 -7.45 0.14 -14.30
C PHE A 227 -7.00 0.35 -12.86
N GLU A 228 -7.94 0.62 -11.98
CA GLU A 228 -7.71 0.62 -10.54
C GLU A 228 -8.63 -0.41 -9.90
N TRP A 229 -8.17 -1.04 -8.83
CA TRP A 229 -9.05 -1.85 -8.00
C TRP A 229 -8.98 -1.40 -6.55
N CYS A 230 -10.06 -1.69 -5.85
CA CYS A 230 -10.37 -1.19 -4.53
C CYS A 230 -10.84 -2.35 -3.67
N LEU A 231 -10.13 -2.64 -2.59
CA LEU A 231 -10.55 -3.61 -1.57
C LEU A 231 -10.87 -2.86 -0.29
N THR A 232 -12.13 -2.93 0.12
CA THR A 232 -12.65 -2.26 1.30
C THR A 232 -12.92 -3.32 2.38
N TYR A 233 -12.38 -3.10 3.56
CA TYR A 233 -12.77 -3.81 4.78
C TYR A 233 -13.61 -2.88 5.64
N GLY A 234 -14.88 -3.18 5.84
CA GLY A 234 -15.69 -2.55 6.86
C GLY A 234 -15.48 -3.26 8.20
N MET A 235 -15.27 -2.50 9.27
CA MET A 235 -14.95 -3.01 10.60
C MET A 235 -15.83 -2.36 11.64
N SER A 236 -16.14 -3.11 12.70
CA SER A 236 -16.75 -2.57 13.92
C SER A 236 -15.69 -2.52 15.03
N LEU A 237 -15.48 -1.32 15.58
CA LEU A 237 -14.54 -1.08 16.67
C LEU A 237 -15.00 -1.81 17.95
N SER A 238 -16.28 -1.70 18.30
CA SER A 238 -16.84 -2.39 19.46
C SER A 238 -16.70 -3.91 19.39
N LYS A 239 -16.81 -4.50 18.20
CA LYS A 239 -16.70 -5.95 17.98
C LYS A 239 -15.28 -6.44 17.66
N LYS A 240 -14.33 -5.53 17.37
CA LYS A 240 -12.95 -5.86 16.92
C LYS A 240 -12.92 -6.90 15.79
N ARG A 241 -13.79 -6.74 14.79
CA ARG A 241 -13.90 -7.67 13.64
C ARG A 241 -14.20 -6.94 12.34
N ILE A 242 -13.85 -7.58 11.23
CA ILE A 242 -14.33 -7.19 9.90
C ILE A 242 -15.81 -7.59 9.83
N THR A 243 -16.68 -6.64 9.49
CA THR A 243 -18.12 -6.83 9.34
C THR A 243 -18.54 -7.03 7.90
N ASP A 244 -17.73 -6.56 6.96
CA ASP A 244 -18.01 -6.64 5.53
C ASP A 244 -16.73 -6.47 4.74
N MET A 245 -16.70 -7.06 3.55
CA MET A 245 -15.60 -6.93 2.62
C MET A 245 -16.13 -6.74 1.21
N GLU A 246 -15.55 -5.80 0.48
CA GLU A 246 -15.94 -5.49 -0.90
C GLU A 246 -14.70 -5.30 -1.77
N LEU A 247 -14.68 -5.92 -2.95
CA LEU A 247 -13.68 -5.72 -3.98
C LEU A 247 -14.34 -5.15 -5.23
N LYS A 248 -13.78 -4.06 -5.76
CA LYS A 248 -14.24 -3.41 -6.99
C LYS A 248 -13.09 -3.13 -7.93
N ILE A 249 -13.35 -3.26 -9.23
CA ILE A 249 -12.53 -2.70 -10.30
C ILE A 249 -13.22 -1.44 -10.83
N ILE A 250 -12.47 -0.35 -10.89
CA ILE A 250 -12.91 0.99 -11.26
C ILE A 250 -11.91 1.63 -12.22
N ASN A 251 -12.31 2.76 -12.83
CA ASN A 251 -11.44 3.60 -13.66
C ASN A 251 -10.71 2.83 -14.78
N THR A 252 -11.37 1.83 -15.36
CA THR A 252 -10.85 1.08 -16.51
C THR A 252 -10.77 1.99 -17.72
N GLN A 253 -9.59 2.05 -18.34
CA GLN A 253 -9.32 2.82 -19.54
C GLN A 253 -8.66 1.91 -20.59
N PHE A 254 -9.21 1.89 -21.79
CA PHE A 254 -8.63 1.18 -22.93
C PHE A 254 -8.00 2.19 -23.91
N ARG A 255 -6.92 1.77 -24.56
CA ARG A 255 -6.24 2.54 -25.62
C ARG A 255 -6.13 1.66 -26.88
N ASN A 256 -5.05 0.88 -27.00
CA ASN A 256 -4.77 0.00 -28.14
C ASN A 256 -5.08 -1.48 -27.81
N TYR A 257 -6.31 -1.73 -27.34
CA TYR A 257 -6.82 -3.05 -27.01
C TYR A 257 -8.01 -3.39 -27.93
N SER A 258 -8.05 -4.58 -28.54
CA SER A 258 -9.11 -4.90 -29.50
C SER A 258 -10.48 -4.96 -28.84
N ASN A 259 -11.54 -4.57 -29.56
CA ASN A 259 -12.90 -4.52 -29.01
C ASN A 259 -13.33 -5.84 -28.38
N ASP A 260 -13.02 -6.98 -29.01
CA ASP A 260 -13.33 -8.30 -28.45
C ASP A 260 -12.68 -8.52 -27.07
N LEU A 261 -11.42 -8.11 -26.91
CA LEU A 261 -10.71 -8.22 -25.64
C LEU A 261 -11.18 -7.18 -24.61
N GLN A 262 -11.65 -6.00 -25.05
CA GLN A 262 -12.25 -5.01 -24.16
C GLN A 262 -13.58 -5.52 -23.59
N LEU A 263 -14.46 -6.05 -24.43
CA LEU A 263 -15.74 -6.62 -24.02
C LEU A 263 -15.54 -7.78 -23.04
N ASP A 264 -14.57 -8.64 -23.33
CA ASP A 264 -14.20 -9.74 -22.46
C ASP A 264 -13.65 -9.25 -21.11
N PHE A 265 -12.75 -8.25 -21.10
CA PHE A 265 -12.25 -7.63 -19.87
C PHE A 265 -13.40 -7.05 -19.03
N LEU A 266 -14.31 -6.32 -19.68
CA LEU A 266 -15.46 -5.70 -19.00
C LEU A 266 -16.41 -6.74 -18.42
N ALA A 267 -16.57 -7.91 -19.06
CA ALA A 267 -17.35 -9.01 -18.50
C ALA A 267 -16.74 -9.54 -17.18
N TYR A 268 -15.41 -9.63 -17.07
CA TYR A 268 -14.75 -9.96 -15.81
C TYR A 268 -14.95 -8.85 -14.75
N VAL A 269 -14.82 -7.58 -15.15
CA VAL A 269 -15.05 -6.44 -14.24
C VAL A 269 -16.47 -6.45 -13.69
N GLU A 270 -17.47 -6.65 -14.55
CA GLU A 270 -18.87 -6.73 -14.15
C GLU A 270 -19.11 -7.91 -13.20
N LYS A 271 -18.55 -9.09 -13.51
CA LYS A 271 -18.63 -10.26 -12.65
C LYS A 271 -18.05 -9.96 -11.26
N ILE A 272 -16.82 -9.43 -11.19
CA ILE A 272 -16.15 -9.10 -9.94
C ILE A 272 -16.96 -8.06 -9.16
N ASN A 273 -17.35 -6.95 -9.78
CA ASN A 273 -18.09 -5.88 -9.11
C ASN A 273 -19.46 -6.34 -8.60
N ARG A 274 -20.08 -7.33 -9.26
CA ARG A 274 -21.35 -7.92 -8.84
C ARG A 274 -21.19 -8.98 -7.75
N GLU A 275 -20.12 -9.76 -7.74
CA GLU A 275 -20.01 -10.97 -6.89
C GLU A 275 -19.05 -10.79 -5.71
N ALA A 276 -18.13 -9.82 -5.78
CA ALA A 276 -17.06 -9.64 -4.81
C ALA A 276 -17.48 -8.73 -3.65
N HIS A 277 -18.60 -9.07 -3.03
CA HIS A 277 -19.09 -8.46 -1.81
C HIS A 277 -19.54 -9.57 -0.84
N SER A 278 -19.23 -9.41 0.44
CA SER A 278 -19.68 -10.34 1.47
C SER A 278 -19.89 -9.61 2.79
N GLU A 279 -20.98 -9.93 3.46
CA GLU A 279 -21.19 -9.58 4.85
C GLU A 279 -20.52 -10.64 5.74
N GLY A 280 -19.97 -10.21 6.87
CA GLY A 280 -19.34 -11.09 7.85
C GLY A 280 -20.35 -12.06 8.44
N LEU A 281 -19.91 -13.28 8.75
CA LEU A 281 -20.77 -14.23 9.46
C LEU A 281 -21.12 -13.63 10.83
N ASN A 282 -22.42 -13.52 11.11
CA ASN A 282 -22.92 -12.90 12.33
C ASN A 282 -22.41 -13.59 13.59
#